data_AF-A0A5C7PMJ4-F1
#
_entry.id   AF-A0A5C7PMJ4-F1
#
_cell.length_a   1.000
_cell.length_b   1.000
_cell.length_c   1.000
_cell.angle_alpha   90.00
_cell.angle_beta   90.00
_cell.angle_gamma   90.00
#
_symmetry.space_group_name_H-M   'P 1'
#
loop_
_entity.id
_entity.type
_entity.pdbx_description
1 polymer ?
#
loop_
_entity_poly.entity_id
_entity_poly.type
_entity_poly.pdbx_seq_one_letter_code
_entity_poly.pdbx_strand_id
1 'polypeptide(L)'
;MTTTIYVAPGESQCRVYAIPYAMRPGQAPRDISPQYRKDWLEIALLRPNYREQRLEVVYIYPPYRIYRDDIANAGAGEFWTVEE
;
A
#
# COMPACT_ATOMS: atom_id res chain seq x y z
N MET A 1 -3.91 8.10 15.13
CA MET A 1 -4.18 6.64 15.08
C MET A 1 -3.08 5.98 14.27
N THR A 2 -2.77 4.70 14.50
CA THR A 2 -1.67 4.01 13.79
C THR A 2 -2.21 3.23 12.60
N THR A 3 -1.68 3.52 11.40
CA THR A 3 -2.12 2.90 10.15
C THR A 3 -0.91 2.30 9.42
N THR A 4 -1.04 1.07 8.92
CA THR A 4 -0.02 0.49 8.02
C THR A 4 -0.45 0.73 6.59
N ILE A 5 0.40 1.36 5.79
CA ILE A 5 0.24 1.43 4.33
C ILE A 5 0.97 0.23 3.72
N TYR A 6 0.31 -0.48 2.82
CA TYR A 6 0.84 -1.67 2.16
C TYR A 6 0.64 -1.61 0.65
N VAL A 7 1.72 -1.76 -0.11
CA VAL A 7 1.68 -1.91 -1.57
C VAL A 7 1.56 -3.39 -1.91
N ALA A 8 0.33 -3.87 -2.11
CA ALA A 8 0.08 -5.26 -2.47
C ALA A 8 0.56 -5.56 -3.90
N PRO A 9 1.43 -6.57 -4.08
CA PRO A 9 1.89 -6.96 -5.40
C PRO A 9 0.71 -7.50 -6.22
N GLY A 10 0.70 -7.17 -7.50
CA GLY A 10 -0.21 -7.75 -8.49
C GLY A 10 0.49 -7.84 -9.85
N GLU A 11 -0.11 -8.59 -10.77
CA GLU A 11 0.54 -8.91 -12.06
C GLU A 11 0.74 -7.68 -12.93
N SER A 12 -0.31 -6.88 -13.11
CA SER A 12 -0.31 -5.70 -13.98
C SER A 12 -0.54 -4.39 -13.23
N GLN A 13 -0.96 -4.46 -11.98
CA GLN A 13 -1.26 -3.32 -11.12
C GLN A 13 -0.99 -3.70 -9.67
N CYS A 14 -0.50 -2.74 -8.87
CA CYS A 14 -0.38 -2.91 -7.43
C CYS A 14 -1.49 -2.12 -6.75
N ARG A 15 -2.23 -2.78 -5.85
CA ARG A 15 -3.23 -2.11 -5.00
C ARG A 15 -2.55 -1.65 -3.73
N VAL A 16 -2.88 -0.46 -3.25
CA VAL A 16 -2.34 0.08 -2.01
C VAL A 16 -3.44 0.09 -0.97
N TYR A 17 -3.15 -0.47 0.21
CA TYR A 17 -4.11 -0.59 1.30
C TYR A 17 -3.66 0.19 2.53
N ALA A 18 -4.60 0.86 3.19
CA ALA A 18 -4.50 1.30 4.57
C ALA A 18 -5.09 0.24 5.50
N ILE A 19 -4.29 -0.18 6.47
CA ILE A 19 -4.63 -1.23 7.44
C ILE A 19 -4.69 -0.57 8.82
N PRO A 20 -5.80 -0.69 9.58
CA PRO A 20 -6.06 0.10 10.79
C PRO A 20 -5.30 -0.38 12.03
N TYR A 21 -4.09 -0.90 11.84
CA TYR A 21 -3.20 -1.38 12.89
C TYR A 21 -1.77 -1.54 12.37
N ALA A 22 -0.79 -1.48 13.29
CA ALA A 22 0.60 -1.78 13.00
C ALA A 22 0.84 -3.28 12.81
N MET A 23 1.87 -3.63 12.04
CA MET A 23 2.35 -5.01 11.94
C MET A 23 3.20 -5.40 13.16
N ARG A 24 3.14 -6.68 13.54
CA ARG A 24 4.08 -7.22 14.53
C ARG A 24 5.51 -7.26 13.97
N PRO A 25 6.55 -7.20 14.81
CA PRO A 25 7.92 -7.40 14.36
C PRO A 25 8.07 -8.70 13.55
N GLY A 26 8.60 -8.60 12.33
CA GLY A 26 8.78 -9.73 11.42
C GLY A 26 7.54 -10.24 10.69
N GLN A 27 6.37 -9.61 10.90
CA GLN A 27 5.14 -9.93 10.16
C GLN A 27 4.95 -8.92 9.01
N ALA A 28 4.64 -9.41 7.81
CA ALA A 28 4.22 -8.58 6.70
C ALA A 28 2.69 -8.67 6.51
N PRO A 29 2.04 -7.63 5.93
CA PRO A 29 0.61 -7.67 5.63
C PRO A 29 0.18 -8.86 4.78
N ARG A 30 1.03 -9.32 3.85
CA ARG A 30 0.77 -10.50 3.00
C ARG A 30 0.59 -11.80 3.79
N ASP A 31 1.13 -11.88 5.00
CA ASP A 31 1.06 -13.05 5.87
C ASP A 31 -0.28 -13.13 6.62
N ILE A 32 -1.08 -12.06 6.60
CA ILE A 32 -2.40 -12.00 7.25
C ILE A 32 -3.39 -12.83 6.44
N SER A 33 -4.08 -13.78 7.09
CA SER A 33 -5.11 -14.59 6.42
C SER A 33 -6.25 -13.71 5.85
N PRO A 34 -6.79 -14.03 4.65
CA PRO A 34 -7.83 -13.23 3.99
C PRO A 34 -9.04 -12.88 4.87
N GLN A 35 -9.43 -13.77 5.79
CA GLN A 35 -10.56 -13.55 6.70
C GLN A 35 -10.40 -12.33 7.63
N TYR A 36 -9.16 -11.89 7.87
CA TYR A 36 -8.81 -10.73 8.71
C TYR A 36 -8.51 -9.46 7.89
N ARG A 37 -8.66 -9.51 6.56
CA ARG A 37 -8.42 -8.36 5.67
C ARG A 37 -9.67 -7.51 5.41
N LYS A 38 -10.77 -7.77 6.14
CA LYS A 38 -12.08 -7.09 5.93
C LYS A 38 -12.02 -5.58 6.14
N ASP A 39 -11.12 -5.13 7.01
CA ASP A 39 -10.99 -3.73 7.37
C ASP A 39 -9.88 -3.02 6.58
N TRP A 40 -9.28 -3.69 5.58
CA TRP A 40 -8.29 -3.07 4.70
C TRP A 40 -8.99 -2.13 3.73
N LEU A 41 -8.63 -0.86 3.79
CA LEU A 41 -9.14 0.16 2.89
C LEU A 41 -8.20 0.29 1.70
N GLU A 42 -8.69 0.05 0.47
CA GLU A 42 -7.92 0.40 -0.73
C GLU A 42 -7.83 1.93 -0.86
N ILE A 43 -6.61 2.46 -0.89
CA ILE A 43 -6.35 3.90 -0.89
C ILE A 43 -5.67 4.38 -2.17
N ALA A 44 -5.04 3.50 -2.95
CA ALA A 44 -4.44 3.86 -4.22
C ALA A 44 -4.29 2.66 -5.15
N LEU A 45 -4.07 2.95 -6.43
CA LEU A 45 -3.73 1.97 -7.45
C LEU A 45 -2.49 2.44 -8.20
N LEU A 46 -1.54 1.52 -8.36
CA LEU A 46 -0.31 1.74 -9.11
C LEU A 46 -0.33 0.89 -10.37
N ARG A 47 0.24 1.43 -11.46
CA ARG A 47 0.53 0.67 -12.67
C ARG A 47 2.02 0.74 -13.01
N PRO A 48 2.60 -0.29 -13.62
CA PRO A 48 3.97 -0.22 -14.10
C PRO A 48 4.08 0.76 -15.28
N ASN A 49 5.04 1.67 -15.19
CA ASN A 49 5.53 2.46 -16.30
C ASN A 49 6.86 1.86 -16.77
N TYR A 50 6.79 0.98 -17.76
CA TYR A 50 7.95 0.25 -18.28
C TYR A 50 9.01 1.16 -18.92
N ARG A 51 8.61 2.35 -19.41
CA ARG A 51 9.54 3.30 -20.03
C ARG A 51 10.47 3.93 -19.00
N GLU A 52 9.94 4.22 -17.82
CA GLU A 52 10.67 4.87 -16.73
C GLU A 52 11.08 3.87 -15.63
N GLN A 53 10.80 2.58 -15.84
CA GLN A 53 11.08 1.48 -14.90
C GLN A 53 10.59 1.76 -13.46
N ARG A 54 9.41 2.38 -13.33
CA ARG A 54 8.83 2.75 -12.03
C ARG A 54 7.34 2.47 -11.97
N LEU A 55 6.78 2.49 -10.76
CA LEU A 55 5.34 2.48 -10.55
C LEU A 55 4.78 3.90 -10.68
N GLU A 56 3.66 4.03 -11.39
CA GLU A 56 2.92 5.28 -11.55
C GLU A 56 1.61 5.21 -10.76
N VAL A 57 1.34 6.24 -9.96
CA VAL A 57 0.08 6.40 -9.23
C VAL A 57 -1.05 6.71 -10.19
N VAL A 58 -1.98 5.77 -10.36
CA VAL A 58 -3.18 5.92 -11.18
C VAL A 58 -4.23 6.77 -10.46
N TYR A 59 -4.49 6.44 -9.19
CA TYR A 59 -5.35 7.22 -8.33
C TYR A 59 -4.88 7.12 -6.88
N ILE A 60 -5.28 8.11 -6.07
CA ILE A 60 -5.09 8.08 -4.61
C ILE A 60 -6.30 8.72 -3.92
N TYR A 61 -6.79 8.07 -2.86
CA TYR A 61 -7.88 8.55 -2.03
C TYR A 61 -7.47 9.86 -1.34
N PRO A 62 -8.29 10.94 -1.38
CA PRO A 62 -7.84 12.28 -1.01
C PRO A 62 -7.17 12.42 0.37
N PRO A 63 -7.66 11.78 1.45
CA PRO A 63 -7.00 11.84 2.76
C PRO A 63 -5.56 11.33 2.76
N TYR A 64 -5.21 10.43 1.84
CA TYR A 64 -3.88 9.81 1.75
C TYR A 64 -2.95 10.50 0.75
N ARG A 65 -3.37 11.62 0.12
CA ARG A 65 -2.55 12.35 -0.86
C ARG A 65 -1.19 12.79 -0.31
N ILE A 66 -1.09 13.01 0.99
CA ILE A 66 0.17 13.37 1.65
C ILE A 66 1.25 12.29 1.49
N TYR A 67 0.86 11.03 1.31
CA TYR A 67 1.76 9.88 1.13
C TYR A 67 2.01 9.53 -0.35
N ARG A 68 1.61 10.40 -1.28
CA ARG A 68 1.67 10.09 -2.72
C ARG A 68 3.08 9.74 -3.17
N ASP A 69 4.07 10.50 -2.73
CA ASP A 69 5.45 10.31 -3.17
C ASP A 69 6.07 9.07 -2.52
N ASP A 70 5.77 8.78 -1.26
CA ASP A 70 6.17 7.52 -0.61
C ASP A 70 5.59 6.32 -1.35
N ILE A 71 4.29 6.36 -1.66
CA ILE A 71 3.59 5.32 -2.42
C ILE A 71 4.16 5.15 -3.84
N ALA A 72 4.53 6.24 -4.51
CA ALA A 72 5.07 6.19 -5.86
C ALA A 72 6.50 5.62 -5.92
N ASN A 73 7.27 5.78 -4.83
CA ASN A 73 8.64 5.29 -4.72
C ASN A 73 8.72 3.90 -4.08
N ALA A 74 7.64 3.42 -3.46
CA ALA A 74 7.58 2.11 -2.82
C ALA A 74 7.58 0.96 -3.84
N GLY A 75 8.30 -0.11 -3.49
CA GLY A 75 8.30 -1.37 -4.21
C GLY A 75 7.05 -2.22 -3.96
N ALA A 76 6.74 -3.11 -4.90
CA ALA A 76 5.67 -4.09 -4.72
C ALA A 76 6.00 -5.03 -3.53
N GLY A 77 5.08 -5.13 -2.57
CA GLY A 77 5.26 -5.90 -1.34
C GLY A 77 5.79 -5.09 -0.15
N GLU A 78 6.17 -3.83 -0.35
CA GLU A 78 6.60 -2.95 0.73
C GLU A 78 5.43 -2.46 1.58
N PHE A 79 5.72 -2.19 2.86
CA PHE A 79 4.78 -1.62 3.81
C PHE A 79 5.51 -0.78 4.85
N TRP A 80 4.80 0.21 5.40
CA TRP A 80 5.30 1.06 6.47
C TRP A 80 4.14 1.55 7.33
N THR A 81 4.46 2.00 8.54
CA THR A 81 3.50 2.51 9.50
C THR A 81 3.53 4.03 9.51
N VAL A 82 2.35 4.65 9.54
CA VAL A 82 2.16 6.09 9.68
C VAL A 82 1.32 6.39 10.92
N GLU A 83 1.55 7.56 11.51
CA GLU A 83 0.77 8.10 12.62
C GLU A 83 -0.08 9.26 12.11
N GLU A 84 -1.41 9.17 12.26
CA GLU A 84 -2.36 10.27 12.04
C GLU A 84 -2.70 11.04 13.31
#